data_AF-A0A1G3QX64-F1
#
_entry.id   AF-A0A1G3QX64-F1
#
_cell.length_a   1.000
_cell.length_b   1.000
_cell.length_c   1.000
_cell.angle_alpha   90.00
_cell.angle_beta   90.00
_cell.angle_gamma   90.00
#
_symmetry.space_group_name_H-M   'P 1'
#
loop_
_entity.id
_entity.type
_entity.pdbx_description
1 polymer ?
#
loop_
_entity_poly.entity_id
_entity_poly.type
_entity_poly.pdbx_seq_one_letter_code
_entity_poly.pdbx_strand_id
1 'polypeptide(L)'
;MPAETWNSEALLGSFQRLADRYHKERHFGAALMNDGRLAVNRCEYYPWHRARQRELDPARMIQESLRWGEPNIALDSEGLYVWCVPLCLNNEAAGGLFSAVHPDRVPEESGPLIAQAAWSLLELACETNLCNESLMRLNREQGRASATKAEAIHSVKRNLYQNPREVYLQEEFALLAAIRKGDKERARSIINRILIRIYALGGEDLDVLKTLVLEMVVLMYRTAVDKGANPRELLGVNSSYLKEFNDIKDFTELSHWLTGWLEDFISSSLIQVAPAPPDSIALALEFMKNNLAEPLTRDEVARACNMSYGYFSKIFHQKTGYTFTDLLNKFRIEKACTLFDETALNINQVALECGFTDQSYFSKVFRRYHGVSPMGYRRRKAGR
;
A
#
# COMPACT_ATOMS: atom_id res chain seq x y z
N MET A 1 -13.40 -42.28 11.98
CA MET A 1 -13.02 -43.36 12.93
C MET A 1 -12.92 -42.71 14.31
N PRO A 2 -13.72 -43.10 15.30
CA PRO A 2 -13.72 -42.47 16.62
C PRO A 2 -12.79 -43.21 17.61
N ALA A 3 -12.26 -42.45 18.58
CA ALA A 3 -11.60 -42.93 19.81
C ALA A 3 -10.17 -43.49 19.71
N GLU A 4 -9.22 -42.73 19.17
CA GLU A 4 -7.88 -42.69 19.80
C GLU A 4 -7.91 -41.62 20.88
N THR A 5 -8.56 -41.93 22.00
CA THR A 5 -8.35 -41.22 23.26
C THR A 5 -6.87 -41.39 23.60
N TRP A 6 -6.07 -40.38 23.29
CA TRP A 6 -4.70 -40.22 23.73
C TRP A 6 -4.60 -40.71 25.18
N ASN A 7 -3.82 -41.76 25.42
CA ASN A 7 -3.79 -42.42 26.72
C ASN A 7 -3.45 -41.38 27.79
N SER A 8 -4.37 -41.12 28.73
CA SER A 8 -4.28 -39.96 29.61
C SER A 8 -2.98 -39.94 30.43
N GLU A 9 -2.39 -41.11 30.70
CA GLU A 9 -1.09 -41.25 31.36
C GLU A 9 0.08 -40.79 30.49
N ALA A 10 0.10 -41.10 29.19
CA ALA A 10 1.15 -40.68 28.28
C ALA A 10 1.12 -39.16 28.04
N LEU A 11 -0.08 -38.62 27.86
CA LEU A 11 -0.33 -37.17 27.79
C LEU A 11 0.15 -36.48 29.08
N LEU A 12 -0.27 -36.99 30.24
CA LEU A 12 0.13 -36.43 31.53
C LEU A 12 1.64 -36.51 31.73
N GLY A 13 2.29 -37.62 31.35
CA GLY A 13 3.74 -37.77 31.42
C GLY A 13 4.50 -36.78 30.53
N SER A 14 4.04 -36.56 29.30
CA SER A 14 4.63 -35.53 28.42
C SER A 14 4.41 -34.12 28.95
N PHE A 15 3.23 -33.83 29.50
CA PHE A 15 2.94 -32.57 30.15
C PHE A 15 3.83 -32.32 31.37
N GLN A 16 4.02 -33.31 32.25
CA GLN A 16 4.88 -33.14 33.44
C GLN A 16 6.34 -32.85 33.05
N ARG A 17 6.88 -33.57 32.07
CA ARG A 17 8.24 -33.29 31.54
C ARG A 17 8.36 -31.88 30.95
N LEU A 18 7.37 -31.46 30.17
CA LEU A 18 7.30 -30.10 29.64
C LEU A 18 7.28 -29.07 30.77
N ALA A 19 6.39 -29.25 31.74
CA ALA A 19 6.16 -28.28 32.81
C ALA A 19 7.38 -28.15 33.74
N ASP A 20 8.06 -29.27 34.04
CA ASP A 20 9.29 -29.25 34.84
C ASP A 20 10.43 -28.50 34.12
N ARG A 21 10.58 -28.74 32.81
CA ARG A 21 11.58 -28.03 32.00
C ARG A 21 11.23 -26.55 31.86
N TYR A 22 9.96 -26.24 31.61
CA TYR A 22 9.44 -24.89 31.53
C TYR A 22 9.70 -24.09 32.80
N HIS A 23 9.46 -24.71 33.97
CA HIS A 23 9.75 -24.09 35.26
C HIS A 23 11.24 -23.88 35.48
N LYS A 24 12.09 -24.83 35.08
CA LYS A 24 13.54 -24.70 35.18
C LYS A 24 14.10 -23.57 34.32
N GLU A 25 13.57 -23.39 33.11
CA GLU A 25 14.07 -22.41 32.13
C GLU A 25 13.49 -21.01 32.35
N ARG A 26 12.23 -20.91 32.78
CA ARG A 26 11.50 -19.64 32.81
C ARG A 26 10.92 -19.28 34.17
N HIS A 27 11.03 -20.16 35.17
CA HIS A 27 10.47 -19.96 36.52
C HIS A 27 8.94 -19.79 36.57
N PHE A 28 8.23 -20.21 35.51
CA PHE A 28 6.76 -20.24 35.47
C PHE A 28 6.24 -21.67 35.60
N GLY A 29 5.02 -21.79 36.12
CA GLY A 29 4.29 -23.06 36.10
C GLY A 29 3.48 -23.24 34.83
N ALA A 30 3.05 -24.46 34.54
CA ALA A 30 2.17 -24.75 33.43
C ALA A 30 0.94 -25.53 33.88
N ALA A 31 -0.15 -25.40 33.12
CA ALA A 31 -1.35 -26.16 33.29
C ALA A 31 -1.86 -26.68 31.94
N LEU A 32 -2.42 -27.88 31.94
CA LEU A 32 -3.01 -28.54 30.78
C LEU A 32 -4.51 -28.65 30.99
N MET A 33 -5.28 -28.18 30.01
CA MET A 33 -6.73 -28.34 29.96
C MET A 33 -7.12 -29.12 28.70
N ASN A 34 -7.87 -30.20 28.86
CA ASN A 34 -8.36 -31.05 27.76
C ASN A 34 -9.73 -31.65 28.14
N ASP A 35 -10.77 -31.43 27.34
CA ASP A 35 -12.13 -31.95 27.57
C ASP A 35 -12.64 -31.80 29.01
N GLY A 36 -12.43 -30.62 29.60
CA GLY A 36 -12.84 -30.30 30.98
C GLY A 36 -11.98 -30.94 32.08
N ARG A 37 -10.95 -31.73 31.73
CA ARG A 37 -9.94 -32.22 32.66
C ARG A 37 -8.79 -31.24 32.76
N LEU A 38 -8.28 -31.12 33.97
CA LEU A 38 -7.22 -30.19 34.33
C LEU A 38 -6.05 -30.95 34.97
N ALA A 39 -4.84 -30.67 34.50
CA ALA A 39 -3.60 -31.00 35.18
C ALA A 39 -2.78 -29.74 35.41
N VAL A 40 -2.16 -29.61 36.58
CA VAL A 40 -1.38 -28.41 36.97
C VAL A 40 -0.01 -28.84 37.48
N ASN A 41 1.03 -28.13 37.08
CA ASN A 41 2.37 -28.24 37.66
C ASN A 41 2.91 -26.82 37.93
N ARG A 42 2.98 -26.46 39.22
CA ARG A 42 3.51 -25.18 39.74
C ARG A 42 2.87 -23.91 39.16
N CYS A 43 1.74 -24.03 38.46
CA CYS A 43 1.00 -22.89 37.95
C CYS A 43 0.06 -22.41 39.06
N GLU A 44 0.50 -21.40 39.81
CA GLU A 44 -0.27 -20.86 40.94
C GLU A 44 -1.46 -20.01 40.49
N TYR A 45 -1.35 -19.38 39.32
CA TYR A 45 -2.35 -18.47 38.77
C TYR A 45 -2.89 -19.10 37.47
N TYR A 46 -4.20 -19.34 37.39
CA TYR A 46 -4.82 -19.88 36.18
C TYR A 46 -6.32 -19.56 36.10
N PRO A 47 -6.90 -19.48 34.89
CA PRO A 47 -8.22 -18.87 34.67
C PRO A 47 -9.44 -19.71 35.12
N TRP A 48 -9.34 -21.02 35.37
CA TRP A 48 -10.51 -21.83 35.80
C TRP A 48 -10.80 -21.82 37.30
N HIS A 49 -9.90 -21.31 38.15
CA HIS A 49 -10.21 -21.05 39.56
C HIS A 49 -11.12 -19.81 39.63
N ARG A 50 -12.45 -20.02 39.52
CA ARG A 50 -13.50 -18.99 39.32
C ARG A 50 -13.65 -18.48 37.87
N ALA A 51 -13.44 -19.32 36.85
CA ALA A 51 -13.68 -18.95 35.44
C ALA A 51 -15.06 -18.31 35.19
N ARG A 52 -16.11 -18.73 35.90
CA ARG A 52 -17.46 -18.14 35.77
C ARG A 52 -17.56 -16.68 36.24
N GLN A 53 -16.54 -16.16 36.93
CA GLN A 53 -16.47 -14.80 37.44
C GLN A 53 -15.40 -13.95 36.73
N ARG A 54 -14.66 -14.51 35.77
CA ARG A 54 -13.58 -13.83 35.06
C ARG A 54 -13.95 -13.63 33.59
N GLU A 55 -13.64 -12.46 33.04
CA GLU A 55 -13.83 -12.14 31.62
C GLU A 55 -12.74 -12.76 30.74
N LEU A 56 -12.56 -14.08 30.80
CA LEU A 56 -11.55 -14.79 30.03
C LEU A 56 -12.16 -16.04 29.43
N ASP A 57 -12.05 -16.18 28.10
CA ASP A 57 -12.57 -17.31 27.32
C ASP A 57 -11.40 -18.19 26.86
N PRO A 58 -11.07 -19.27 27.61
CA PRO A 58 -9.94 -20.12 27.28
C PRO A 58 -10.09 -20.80 25.91
N ALA A 59 -11.31 -21.13 25.50
CA ALA A 59 -11.56 -21.78 24.21
C ALA A 59 -11.21 -20.81 23.07
N ARG A 60 -11.62 -19.55 23.19
CA ARG A 60 -11.25 -18.51 22.23
C ARG A 60 -9.75 -18.26 22.20
N MET A 61 -9.06 -18.20 23.35
CA MET A 61 -7.61 -18.01 23.37
C MET A 61 -6.87 -19.14 22.66
N ILE A 62 -7.29 -20.40 22.86
CA ILE A 62 -6.74 -21.58 22.17
C ILE A 62 -6.96 -21.44 20.65
N GLN A 63 -8.18 -21.09 20.24
CA GLN A 63 -8.51 -20.90 18.82
C GLN A 63 -7.70 -19.78 18.18
N GLU A 64 -7.52 -18.65 18.87
CA GLU A 64 -6.70 -17.54 18.38
C GLU A 64 -5.22 -17.96 18.28
N SER A 65 -4.69 -18.67 19.27
CA SER A 65 -3.32 -19.19 19.22
C SER A 65 -3.10 -20.16 18.05
N LEU A 66 -4.05 -21.08 17.85
CA LEU A 66 -4.03 -22.00 16.71
C LEU A 66 -4.13 -21.23 15.38
N ARG A 67 -5.06 -20.28 15.26
CA ARG A 67 -5.30 -19.49 14.05
C ARG A 67 -4.06 -18.72 13.61
N TRP A 68 -3.34 -18.12 14.54
CA TRP A 68 -2.17 -17.30 14.24
C TRP A 68 -0.86 -18.09 14.26
N GLY A 69 -0.86 -19.32 14.76
CA GLY A 69 0.36 -20.12 14.90
C GLY A 69 1.36 -19.53 15.91
N GLU A 70 0.88 -18.67 16.82
CA GLU A 70 1.66 -17.96 17.84
C GLU A 70 0.98 -18.12 19.21
N PRO A 71 1.71 -18.00 20.33
CA PRO A 71 1.10 -18.00 21.66
C PRO A 71 0.10 -16.85 21.80
N ASN A 72 -1.07 -17.12 22.41
CA ASN A 72 -2.02 -16.06 22.76
C ASN A 72 -1.72 -15.56 24.18
N ILE A 73 -1.66 -14.25 24.38
CA ILE A 73 -1.41 -13.60 25.67
C ILE A 73 -2.58 -12.65 25.95
N ALA A 74 -3.20 -12.79 27.11
CA ALA A 74 -4.31 -11.96 27.57
C ALA A 74 -4.04 -11.43 28.98
N LEU A 75 -4.65 -10.29 29.29
CA LEU A 75 -4.73 -9.75 30.65
C LEU A 75 -6.14 -10.03 31.17
N ASP A 76 -6.27 -10.70 32.31
CA ASP A 76 -7.58 -10.97 32.91
C ASP A 76 -8.12 -9.78 33.72
N SER A 77 -9.38 -9.86 34.14
CA SER A 77 -10.07 -8.79 34.89
C SER A 77 -9.49 -8.52 36.28
N GLU A 78 -8.63 -9.40 36.80
CA GLU A 78 -7.90 -9.23 38.07
C GLU A 78 -6.45 -8.76 37.82
N GLY A 79 -6.09 -8.45 36.57
CA GLY A 79 -4.77 -7.98 36.18
C GLY A 79 -3.74 -9.09 35.99
N LEU A 80 -4.12 -10.37 35.98
CA LEU A 80 -3.19 -11.47 35.74
C LEU A 80 -2.83 -11.55 34.26
N TYR A 81 -1.54 -11.67 33.97
CA TYR A 81 -1.08 -12.04 32.63
C TYR A 81 -1.25 -13.53 32.45
N VAL A 82 -2.05 -13.94 31.46
CA VAL A 82 -2.33 -15.34 31.11
C VAL A 82 -1.90 -15.57 29.68
N TRP A 83 -1.19 -16.65 29.40
CA TRP A 83 -0.88 -17.05 28.02
C TRP A 83 -1.16 -18.52 27.77
N CYS A 84 -1.45 -18.85 26.53
CA CYS A 84 -1.77 -20.20 26.12
C CYS A 84 -1.22 -20.60 24.76
N VAL A 85 -1.10 -21.91 24.57
CA VAL A 85 -0.77 -22.57 23.31
C VAL A 85 -1.68 -23.79 23.11
N PRO A 86 -2.03 -24.15 21.87
CA PRO A 86 -2.97 -25.24 21.63
C PRO A 86 -2.33 -26.60 21.93
N LEU A 87 -3.14 -27.48 22.51
CA LEU A 87 -2.91 -28.91 22.52
C LEU A 87 -3.51 -29.49 21.24
N CYS A 88 -2.69 -30.05 20.35
CA CYS A 88 -3.16 -30.51 19.05
C CYS A 88 -3.31 -32.04 19.01
N LEU A 89 -4.46 -32.52 18.57
CA LEU A 89 -4.63 -33.88 18.07
C LEU A 89 -4.77 -33.80 16.55
N ASN A 90 -3.78 -34.33 15.84
CA ASN A 90 -3.64 -34.16 14.39
C ASN A 90 -3.57 -32.66 14.00
N ASN A 91 -4.64 -32.17 13.35
CA ASN A 91 -4.76 -30.80 12.86
C ASN A 91 -5.78 -29.97 13.63
N GLU A 92 -6.35 -30.50 14.72
CA GLU A 92 -7.38 -29.83 15.52
C GLU A 92 -6.90 -29.60 16.96
N ALA A 93 -7.33 -28.48 17.56
CA ALA A 93 -7.08 -28.23 18.96
C ALA A 93 -8.01 -29.08 19.83
N ALA A 94 -7.43 -30.00 20.58
CA ALA A 94 -8.12 -30.82 21.58
C ALA A 94 -8.20 -30.12 22.95
N GLY A 95 -7.35 -29.12 23.17
CA GLY A 95 -7.25 -28.43 24.45
C GLY A 95 -6.18 -27.34 24.41
N GLY A 96 -5.68 -26.95 25.57
CA GLY A 96 -4.65 -25.92 25.66
C GLY A 96 -3.69 -26.12 26.84
N LEU A 97 -2.46 -25.68 26.64
CA LEU A 97 -1.49 -25.47 27.70
C LEU A 97 -1.51 -23.99 28.08
N PHE A 98 -1.50 -23.71 29.38
CA PHE A 98 -1.65 -22.38 29.94
C PHE A 98 -0.57 -22.10 30.96
N SER A 99 -0.20 -20.83 31.10
CA SER A 99 0.55 -20.32 32.23
C SER A 99 0.11 -18.90 32.55
N ALA A 100 0.32 -18.46 33.78
CA ALA A 100 -0.01 -17.10 34.19
C ALA A 100 0.87 -16.61 35.33
N VAL A 101 0.90 -15.28 35.49
CA VAL A 101 1.61 -14.61 36.57
C VAL A 101 0.90 -13.33 36.99
N HIS A 102 1.00 -13.02 38.28
CA HIS A 102 0.55 -11.74 38.83
C HIS A 102 1.56 -10.62 38.51
N PRO A 103 1.12 -9.41 38.12
CA PRO A 103 2.01 -8.28 37.82
C PRO A 103 3.04 -8.01 38.91
N ASP A 104 2.62 -8.03 40.18
CA ASP A 104 3.49 -7.80 41.34
C ASP A 104 4.65 -8.80 41.49
N ARG A 105 4.62 -9.93 40.80
CA ARG A 105 5.70 -10.93 40.80
C ARG A 105 6.69 -10.76 39.64
N VAL A 106 6.51 -9.74 38.80
CA VAL A 106 7.35 -9.47 37.64
C VAL A 106 7.79 -7.99 37.64
N PRO A 107 9.07 -7.64 37.36
CA PRO A 107 9.53 -6.25 37.35
C PRO A 107 8.77 -5.36 36.33
N GLU A 108 8.70 -4.04 36.55
CA GLU A 108 7.90 -3.07 35.74
C GLU A 108 8.07 -3.17 34.21
N GLU A 109 9.18 -3.74 33.70
CA GLU A 109 9.42 -4.04 32.28
C GLU A 109 9.14 -5.52 31.93
N SER A 110 7.97 -6.05 32.30
CA SER A 110 7.62 -7.49 32.21
C SER A 110 7.32 -8.01 30.81
N GLY A 111 6.98 -7.13 29.85
CA GLY A 111 6.46 -7.52 28.53
C GLY A 111 7.37 -8.49 27.76
N PRO A 112 8.67 -8.19 27.62
CA PRO A 112 9.62 -9.10 26.97
C PRO A 112 9.76 -10.45 27.67
N LEU A 113 9.68 -10.48 29.00
CA LEU A 113 9.79 -11.71 29.78
C LEU A 113 8.58 -12.62 29.55
N ILE A 114 7.37 -12.07 29.58
CA ILE A 114 6.11 -12.81 29.36
C ILE A 114 6.05 -13.33 27.92
N ALA A 115 6.43 -12.50 26.94
CA ALA A 115 6.49 -12.93 25.55
C ALA A 115 7.48 -14.10 25.36
N GLN A 116 8.69 -14.00 25.91
CA GLN A 116 9.67 -15.09 25.87
C GLN A 116 9.15 -16.36 26.56
N ALA A 117 8.46 -16.22 27.69
CA ALA A 117 7.87 -17.34 28.41
C ALA A 117 6.75 -18.01 27.60
N ALA A 118 5.92 -17.24 26.89
CA ALA A 118 4.86 -17.77 26.05
C ALA A 118 5.42 -18.53 24.84
N TRP A 119 6.48 -17.99 24.22
CA TRP A 119 7.18 -18.66 23.12
C TRP A 119 7.88 -19.94 23.54
N SER A 120 8.58 -19.94 24.68
CA SER A 120 9.19 -21.17 25.22
C SER A 120 8.14 -22.23 25.56
N LEU A 121 6.94 -21.84 26.00
CA LEU A 121 5.86 -22.81 26.21
C LEU A 121 5.43 -23.48 24.90
N LEU A 122 5.31 -22.73 23.80
CA LEU A 122 4.99 -23.27 22.48
C LEU A 122 6.09 -24.19 21.96
N GLU A 123 7.35 -23.77 22.08
CA GLU A 123 8.51 -24.55 21.64
C GLU A 123 8.58 -25.90 22.35
N LEU A 124 8.48 -25.90 23.69
CA LEU A 124 8.45 -27.13 24.47
C LEU A 124 7.22 -28.00 24.15
N ALA A 125 6.07 -27.38 23.85
CA ALA A 125 4.87 -28.12 23.45
C ALA A 125 5.08 -28.84 22.10
N CYS A 126 5.75 -28.21 21.15
CA CYS A 126 6.14 -28.84 19.89
C CYS A 126 7.18 -29.95 20.11
N GLU A 127 8.24 -29.71 20.88
CA GLU A 127 9.30 -30.69 21.17
C GLU A 127 8.77 -31.96 21.85
N THR A 128 7.74 -31.81 22.68
CA THR A 128 7.11 -32.94 23.40
C THR A 128 5.96 -33.58 22.63
N ASN A 129 5.76 -33.20 21.35
CA ASN A 129 4.66 -33.64 20.49
C ASN A 129 3.26 -33.38 21.09
N LEU A 130 3.13 -32.36 21.93
CA LEU A 130 1.84 -31.89 22.44
C LEU A 130 1.17 -30.88 21.50
N CYS A 131 1.96 -30.26 20.62
CA CYS A 131 1.51 -29.33 19.59
C CYS A 131 2.13 -29.71 18.25
N ASN A 132 1.39 -29.50 17.16
CA ASN A 132 1.87 -29.79 15.81
C ASN A 132 2.71 -28.62 15.28
N GLU A 133 4.03 -28.77 15.29
CA GLU A 133 4.96 -27.72 14.86
C GLU A 133 4.72 -27.27 13.41
N SER A 134 4.47 -28.21 12.50
CA SER A 134 4.25 -27.91 11.08
C SER A 134 2.97 -27.09 10.88
N LEU A 135 1.91 -27.43 11.60
CA LEU A 135 0.65 -26.68 11.60
C LEU A 135 0.84 -25.27 12.17
N MET A 136 1.52 -25.14 13.31
CA MET A 136 1.78 -23.84 13.93
C MET A 136 2.65 -22.95 13.03
N ARG A 137 3.65 -23.51 12.35
CA ARG A 137 4.48 -22.77 11.39
C ARG A 137 3.65 -22.31 10.19
N LEU A 138 2.84 -23.18 9.60
CA LEU A 138 1.96 -22.83 8.48
C LEU A 138 0.98 -21.71 8.86
N ASN A 139 0.33 -21.83 10.01
CA ASN A 139 -0.62 -20.83 10.51
C ASN A 139 0.07 -19.51 10.84
N ARG A 140 1.35 -19.53 11.27
CA ARG A 140 2.16 -18.33 11.48
C ARG A 140 2.58 -17.67 10.18
N GLU A 141 2.91 -18.43 9.15
CA GLU A 141 3.22 -17.89 7.82
C GLU A 141 1.98 -17.25 7.19
N GLN A 142 0.83 -17.94 7.27
CA GLN A 142 -0.47 -17.40 6.84
C GLN A 142 -0.93 -16.22 7.71
N GLY A 143 -0.68 -16.30 9.00
CA GLY A 143 -0.97 -15.30 10.01
C GLY A 143 -0.16 -14.03 9.82
N ARG A 144 1.15 -14.12 9.59
CA ARG A 144 2.03 -12.99 9.23
C ARG A 144 1.67 -12.40 7.89
N ALA A 145 1.33 -13.22 6.90
CA ALA A 145 0.78 -12.72 5.63
C ALA A 145 -0.55 -11.97 5.83
N SER A 146 -1.33 -12.32 6.86
CA SER A 146 -2.60 -11.68 7.22
C SER A 146 -2.45 -10.51 8.22
N ALA A 147 -1.42 -10.51 9.06
CA ALA A 147 -1.09 -9.47 10.03
C ALA A 147 -0.30 -8.33 9.36
N THR A 148 0.55 -8.63 8.37
CA THR A 148 1.11 -7.60 7.48
C THR A 148 -0.01 -6.91 6.69
N LYS A 149 -1.06 -7.65 6.31
CA LYS A 149 -2.32 -7.08 5.79
C LYS A 149 -3.06 -6.26 6.86
N ALA A 150 -3.10 -6.69 8.13
CA ALA A 150 -3.80 -6.02 9.24
C ALA A 150 -3.07 -4.79 9.85
N GLU A 151 -1.74 -4.77 9.89
CA GLU A 151 -0.92 -3.62 10.30
C GLU A 151 -0.93 -2.54 9.21
N ALA A 152 -0.96 -2.95 7.94
CA ALA A 152 -1.31 -2.06 6.84
C ALA A 152 -2.72 -1.44 7.07
N ILE A 153 -3.72 -2.24 7.47
CA ILE A 153 -5.07 -1.77 7.85
C ILE A 153 -5.05 -0.83 9.09
N HIS A 154 -4.22 -1.07 10.10
CA HIS A 154 -4.11 -0.21 11.30
C HIS A 154 -3.38 1.12 11.02
N SER A 155 -2.40 1.13 10.12
CA SER A 155 -1.78 2.37 9.62
C SER A 155 -2.78 3.24 8.82
N VAL A 156 -3.80 2.61 8.22
CA VAL A 156 -4.88 3.25 7.46
C VAL A 156 -5.97 3.84 8.38
N LYS A 157 -6.30 3.19 9.52
CA LYS A 157 -7.26 3.74 10.50
C LYS A 157 -6.87 5.11 11.08
N ARG A 158 -5.58 5.46 11.05
CA ARG A 158 -5.09 6.76 11.56
C ARG A 158 -5.30 7.93 10.57
N ASN A 159 -5.68 7.64 9.31
CA ASN A 159 -5.88 8.63 8.24
C ASN A 159 -7.26 8.48 7.57
N LEU A 160 -8.33 8.72 8.35
CA LEU A 160 -9.75 8.56 7.96
C LEU A 160 -10.30 9.54 6.89
N TYR A 161 -9.46 10.10 6.00
CA TYR A 161 -9.91 11.07 4.99
C TYR A 161 -9.19 10.97 3.63
N GLN A 162 -8.97 9.78 3.07
CA GLN A 162 -8.54 9.68 1.66
C GLN A 162 -9.52 8.88 0.82
N ASN A 163 -9.99 9.52 -0.25
CA ASN A 163 -10.84 8.93 -1.29
C ASN A 163 -10.05 7.79 -1.99
N PRO A 164 -10.67 6.64 -2.35
CA PRO A 164 -10.01 5.56 -3.09
C PRO A 164 -9.18 6.03 -4.31
N ARG A 165 -9.61 7.11 -4.97
CA ARG A 165 -8.87 7.75 -6.07
C ARG A 165 -7.55 8.42 -5.64
N GLU A 166 -7.47 9.01 -4.46
CA GLU A 166 -6.26 9.67 -3.96
C GLU A 166 -5.12 8.69 -3.70
N VAL A 167 -5.46 7.45 -3.40
CA VAL A 167 -4.49 6.41 -3.05
C VAL A 167 -3.82 5.80 -4.28
N TYR A 168 -4.56 5.72 -5.39
CA TYR A 168 -4.02 5.40 -6.71
C TYR A 168 -3.15 6.54 -7.26
N LEU A 169 -3.58 7.80 -7.13
CA LEU A 169 -2.86 9.00 -7.61
C LEU A 169 -1.44 9.16 -7.01
N GLN A 170 -1.18 8.58 -5.84
CA GLN A 170 0.14 8.64 -5.19
C GLN A 170 1.16 7.67 -5.80
N GLU A 171 0.70 6.49 -6.25
CA GLU A 171 1.55 5.41 -6.75
C GLU A 171 1.60 5.36 -8.29
N GLU A 172 0.64 6.01 -8.95
CA GLU A 172 0.53 6.15 -10.41
C GLU A 172 1.87 6.51 -11.07
N PHE A 173 2.59 7.48 -10.53
CA PHE A 173 3.83 7.99 -11.11
C PHE A 173 4.95 6.95 -11.08
N ALA A 174 5.03 6.22 -9.98
CA ALA A 174 6.05 5.20 -9.79
C ALA A 174 5.78 4.04 -10.76
N LEU A 175 4.49 3.69 -10.93
CA LEU A 175 4.05 2.67 -11.86
C LEU A 175 4.37 3.05 -13.30
N LEU A 176 3.98 4.25 -13.71
CA LEU A 176 4.29 4.81 -15.03
C LEU A 176 5.80 4.87 -15.27
N ALA A 177 6.59 5.28 -14.27
CA ALA A 177 8.05 5.33 -14.39
C ALA A 177 8.68 3.93 -14.53
N ALA A 178 8.14 2.91 -13.85
CA ALA A 178 8.59 1.52 -13.98
C ALA A 178 8.26 0.96 -15.37
N ILE A 179 7.02 1.16 -15.84
CA ILE A 179 6.58 0.77 -17.19
C ILE A 179 7.44 1.45 -18.26
N ARG A 180 7.68 2.76 -18.14
CA ARG A 180 8.52 3.53 -19.07
C ARG A 180 9.97 3.03 -19.15
N LYS A 181 10.49 2.42 -18.08
CA LYS A 181 11.85 1.87 -18.00
C LYS A 181 11.92 0.39 -18.36
N GLY A 182 10.78 -0.26 -18.62
CA GLY A 182 10.70 -1.71 -18.81
C GLY A 182 11.01 -2.53 -17.55
N ASP A 183 10.91 -1.91 -16.38
CA ASP A 183 11.24 -2.52 -15.10
C ASP A 183 10.04 -3.34 -14.59
N LYS A 184 9.97 -4.59 -15.06
CA LYS A 184 8.87 -5.55 -14.82
C LYS A 184 8.60 -5.76 -13.33
N GLU A 185 9.65 -6.05 -12.58
CA GLU A 185 9.58 -6.35 -11.14
C GLU A 185 9.08 -5.15 -10.35
N ARG A 186 9.56 -3.96 -10.69
CA ARG A 186 9.12 -2.74 -10.04
C ARG A 186 7.68 -2.37 -10.37
N ALA A 187 7.25 -2.52 -11.62
CA ALA A 187 5.87 -2.28 -12.01
C ALA A 187 4.92 -3.22 -11.24
N ARG A 188 5.26 -4.51 -11.20
CA ARG A 188 4.52 -5.54 -10.45
C ARG A 188 4.38 -5.20 -8.97
N SER A 189 5.49 -4.80 -8.33
CA SER A 189 5.50 -4.38 -6.93
C SER A 189 4.60 -3.17 -6.63
N ILE A 190 4.52 -2.21 -7.55
CA ILE A 190 3.72 -1.00 -7.36
C ILE A 190 2.23 -1.30 -7.55
N ILE A 191 1.89 -2.12 -8.55
CA ILE A 191 0.50 -2.53 -8.76
C ILE A 191 -0.01 -3.37 -7.60
N ASN A 192 0.78 -4.31 -7.09
CA ASN A 192 0.41 -5.07 -5.89
C ASN A 192 0.11 -4.14 -4.70
N ARG A 193 0.90 -3.07 -4.51
CA ARG A 193 0.63 -2.07 -3.48
C ARG A 193 -0.66 -1.29 -3.73
N ILE A 194 -0.90 -0.86 -4.97
CA ILE A 194 -2.14 -0.17 -5.36
C ILE A 194 -3.36 -1.07 -5.07
N LEU A 195 -3.28 -2.35 -5.44
CA LEU A 195 -4.36 -3.30 -5.21
C LEU A 195 -4.63 -3.58 -3.75
N ILE A 196 -3.57 -3.75 -2.95
CA ILE A 196 -3.67 -3.89 -1.50
C ILE A 196 -4.37 -2.67 -0.88
N ARG A 197 -4.08 -1.46 -1.38
CA ARG A 197 -4.68 -0.23 -0.86
C ARG A 197 -6.11 0.02 -1.34
N ILE A 198 -6.41 -0.28 -2.61
CA ILE A 198 -7.77 -0.24 -3.17
C ILE A 198 -8.67 -1.24 -2.43
N TYR A 199 -8.15 -2.44 -2.17
CA TYR A 199 -8.79 -3.45 -1.31
C TYR A 199 -9.04 -2.95 0.12
N ALA A 200 -8.11 -2.17 0.68
CA ALA A 200 -8.25 -1.61 2.02
C ALA A 200 -9.29 -0.46 2.14
N LEU A 201 -9.63 0.22 1.03
CA LEU A 201 -10.53 1.37 1.01
C LEU A 201 -11.94 1.05 0.52
N GLY A 202 -12.09 -0.01 -0.28
CA GLY A 202 -13.32 -0.29 -1.03
C GLY A 202 -14.51 -0.82 -0.22
N GLY A 203 -14.30 -1.35 1.00
CA GLY A 203 -15.37 -2.14 1.64
C GLY A 203 -15.89 -3.25 0.70
N GLU A 204 -17.07 -3.79 0.96
CA GLU A 204 -17.66 -4.90 0.18
C GLU A 204 -18.11 -4.52 -1.26
N ASP A 205 -17.77 -3.33 -1.78
CA ASP A 205 -18.26 -2.82 -3.06
C ASP A 205 -17.35 -3.20 -4.25
N LEU A 206 -17.65 -4.36 -4.83
CA LEU A 206 -16.95 -4.90 -6.00
C LEU A 206 -17.01 -3.99 -7.24
N ASP A 207 -18.07 -3.19 -7.40
CA ASP A 207 -18.26 -2.35 -8.59
C ASP A 207 -17.32 -1.13 -8.57
N VAL A 208 -17.09 -0.56 -7.38
CA VAL A 208 -16.08 0.49 -7.19
C VAL A 208 -14.67 -0.05 -7.46
N LEU A 209 -14.37 -1.27 -7.00
CA LEU A 209 -13.09 -1.93 -7.24
C LEU A 209 -12.87 -2.21 -8.73
N LYS A 210 -13.87 -2.73 -9.43
CA LYS A 210 -13.85 -2.95 -10.88
C LYS A 210 -13.58 -1.64 -11.62
N THR A 211 -14.25 -0.55 -11.25
CA THR A 211 -14.06 0.76 -11.90
C THR A 211 -12.61 1.24 -11.79
N LEU A 212 -12.00 1.13 -10.61
CA LEU A 212 -10.61 1.55 -10.38
C LEU A 212 -9.60 0.66 -11.13
N VAL A 213 -9.84 -0.65 -11.16
CA VAL A 213 -9.01 -1.60 -11.91
C VAL A 213 -9.06 -1.27 -13.40
N LEU A 214 -10.25 -0.98 -13.93
CA LEU A 214 -10.44 -0.60 -15.33
C LEU A 214 -9.72 0.72 -15.66
N GLU A 215 -9.81 1.73 -14.79
CA GLU A 215 -9.07 2.99 -14.94
C GLU A 215 -7.55 2.75 -15.01
N MET A 216 -7.01 1.88 -14.14
CA MET A 216 -5.59 1.53 -14.12
C MET A 216 -5.15 0.80 -15.39
N VAL A 217 -5.93 -0.18 -15.84
CA VAL A 217 -5.71 -0.92 -17.10
C VAL A 217 -5.67 0.06 -18.28
N VAL A 218 -6.62 0.99 -18.35
CA VAL A 218 -6.68 2.02 -19.41
C VAL A 218 -5.47 2.95 -19.36
N LEU A 219 -5.03 3.39 -18.17
CA LEU A 219 -3.82 4.22 -18.03
C LEU A 219 -2.57 3.48 -18.52
N MET A 220 -2.43 2.22 -18.15
CA MET A 220 -1.30 1.38 -18.55
C MET A 220 -1.29 1.18 -20.07
N TYR A 221 -2.43 0.87 -20.68
CA TYR A 221 -2.56 0.79 -22.14
C TYR A 221 -2.17 2.09 -22.83
N ARG A 222 -2.70 3.23 -22.37
CA ARG A 222 -2.34 4.55 -22.93
C ARG A 222 -0.85 4.78 -22.85
N THR A 223 -0.23 4.46 -21.72
CA THR A 223 1.23 4.64 -21.52
C THR A 223 2.06 3.74 -22.43
N ALA A 224 1.62 2.50 -22.67
CA ALA A 224 2.27 1.59 -23.60
C ALA A 224 2.12 2.05 -25.05
N VAL A 225 0.93 2.49 -25.46
CA VAL A 225 0.69 3.06 -26.80
C VAL A 225 1.49 4.32 -27.00
N ASP A 226 1.54 5.20 -25.99
CA ASP A 226 2.38 6.39 -26.01
C ASP A 226 3.82 6.01 -26.30
N LYS A 227 4.32 4.89 -25.74
CA LYS A 227 5.67 4.31 -25.95
C LYS A 227 5.90 3.61 -27.29
N GLY A 228 4.93 3.62 -28.20
CA GLY A 228 5.04 3.03 -29.52
C GLY A 228 4.58 1.57 -29.60
N ALA A 229 3.96 1.03 -28.55
CA ALA A 229 3.34 -0.28 -28.63
C ALA A 229 2.16 -0.24 -29.60
N ASN A 230 2.03 -1.27 -30.44
CA ASN A 230 0.99 -1.34 -31.46
C ASN A 230 -0.41 -1.46 -30.81
N PRO A 231 -1.31 -0.48 -31.00
CA PRO A 231 -2.65 -0.52 -30.42
C PRO A 231 -3.46 -1.73 -30.86
N ARG A 232 -3.25 -2.25 -32.09
CA ARG A 232 -3.99 -3.41 -32.61
C ARG A 232 -3.57 -4.73 -31.95
N GLU A 233 -2.29 -4.87 -31.60
CA GLU A 233 -1.79 -6.03 -30.85
C GLU A 233 -2.28 -5.98 -29.40
N LEU A 234 -2.24 -4.80 -28.79
CA LEU A 234 -2.77 -4.55 -27.44
C LEU A 234 -4.29 -4.79 -27.37
N LEU A 235 -5.06 -4.36 -28.37
CA LEU A 235 -6.53 -4.55 -28.45
C LEU A 235 -6.93 -5.99 -28.83
N GLY A 236 -6.10 -6.71 -29.61
CA GLY A 236 -6.38 -8.10 -30.00
C GLY A 236 -6.35 -9.06 -28.81
N VAL A 237 -5.39 -8.85 -27.89
CA VAL A 237 -5.32 -9.59 -26.62
C VAL A 237 -6.54 -9.29 -25.74
N ASN A 238 -7.10 -8.07 -25.78
CA ASN A 238 -8.15 -7.57 -24.87
C ASN A 238 -9.57 -8.14 -25.03
N SER A 239 -9.94 -8.71 -26.18
CA SER A 239 -11.34 -9.07 -26.44
C SER A 239 -11.87 -10.20 -25.55
N SER A 240 -11.01 -11.10 -25.08
CA SER A 240 -11.34 -12.11 -24.06
C SER A 240 -11.35 -11.51 -22.65
N TYR A 241 -10.35 -10.70 -22.29
CA TYR A 241 -10.22 -10.13 -20.95
C TYR A 241 -11.39 -9.23 -20.57
N LEU A 242 -11.96 -8.45 -21.49
CA LEU A 242 -13.13 -7.61 -21.20
C LEU A 242 -14.39 -8.44 -20.91
N LYS A 243 -14.53 -9.61 -21.54
CA LYS A 243 -15.63 -10.54 -21.24
C LYS A 243 -15.43 -11.17 -19.86
N GLU A 244 -14.23 -11.72 -19.62
CA GLU A 244 -13.86 -12.30 -18.32
C GLU A 244 -13.99 -11.28 -17.19
N PHE A 245 -13.62 -10.02 -17.43
CA PHE A 245 -13.72 -8.95 -16.45
C PHE A 245 -15.15 -8.63 -16.04
N ASN A 246 -16.06 -8.63 -17.01
CA ASN A 246 -17.46 -8.35 -16.75
C ASN A 246 -18.08 -9.44 -15.86
N ASP A 247 -17.65 -10.68 -16.06
CA ASP A 247 -18.20 -11.87 -15.39
C ASP A 247 -17.65 -12.12 -13.97
N ILE A 248 -16.66 -11.34 -13.51
CA ILE A 248 -16.09 -11.40 -12.16
C ILE A 248 -17.17 -11.16 -11.09
N LYS A 249 -17.29 -12.05 -10.10
CA LYS A 249 -18.32 -11.98 -9.05
C LYS A 249 -17.78 -11.70 -7.66
N ASP A 250 -16.47 -11.86 -7.49
CA ASP A 250 -15.83 -11.61 -6.22
C ASP A 250 -14.43 -11.03 -6.36
N PHE A 251 -13.87 -10.65 -5.22
CA PHE A 251 -12.55 -10.05 -5.13
C PHE A 251 -11.41 -11.00 -5.53
N THR A 252 -11.57 -12.30 -5.26
CA THR A 252 -10.55 -13.31 -5.56
C THR A 252 -10.41 -13.46 -7.07
N GLU A 253 -11.53 -13.54 -7.77
CA GLU A 253 -11.60 -13.55 -9.23
C GLU A 253 -11.03 -12.26 -9.83
N LEU A 254 -11.33 -11.09 -9.24
CA LEU A 254 -10.75 -9.80 -9.66
C LEU A 254 -9.23 -9.77 -9.52
N SER A 255 -8.70 -10.27 -8.41
CA SER A 255 -7.26 -10.32 -8.15
C SER A 255 -6.54 -11.28 -9.09
N HIS A 256 -7.13 -12.44 -9.37
CA HIS A 256 -6.58 -13.41 -10.31
C HIS A 256 -6.58 -12.87 -11.74
N TRP A 257 -7.72 -12.33 -12.18
CA TRP A 257 -7.85 -11.72 -13.50
C TRP A 257 -6.81 -10.62 -13.71
N LEU A 258 -6.67 -9.72 -12.73
CA LEU A 258 -5.73 -8.61 -12.86
C LEU A 258 -4.28 -9.08 -12.84
N THR A 259 -3.94 -10.07 -12.02
CA THR A 259 -2.59 -10.63 -12.01
C THR A 259 -2.24 -11.26 -13.36
N GLY A 260 -3.17 -12.03 -13.95
CA GLY A 260 -3.01 -12.60 -15.29
C GLY A 260 -2.86 -11.52 -16.35
N TRP A 261 -3.80 -10.57 -16.39
CA TRP A 261 -3.74 -9.43 -17.30
C TRP A 261 -2.41 -8.66 -17.21
N LEU A 262 -1.88 -8.46 -16.00
CA LEU A 262 -0.58 -7.82 -15.80
C LEU A 262 0.58 -8.63 -16.34
N GLU A 263 0.60 -9.94 -16.12
CA GLU A 263 1.62 -10.84 -16.67
C GLU A 263 1.66 -10.72 -18.19
N ASP A 264 0.48 -10.73 -18.82
CA ASP A 264 0.32 -10.69 -20.27
C ASP A 264 0.63 -9.31 -20.84
N PHE A 265 0.20 -8.24 -20.16
CA PHE A 265 0.52 -6.86 -20.51
C PHE A 265 2.03 -6.63 -20.47
N ILE A 266 2.69 -7.00 -19.37
CA ILE A 266 4.15 -6.85 -19.19
C ILE A 266 4.92 -7.73 -20.19
N SER A 267 4.41 -8.90 -20.53
CA SER A 267 5.07 -9.82 -21.47
C SER A 267 4.93 -9.39 -22.92
N SER A 268 3.76 -8.85 -23.31
CA SER A 268 3.48 -8.36 -24.66
C SER A 268 4.06 -6.96 -24.94
N SER A 269 4.07 -6.05 -23.95
CA SER A 269 4.46 -4.65 -24.15
C SER A 269 5.98 -4.40 -24.13
N LEU A 270 6.79 -5.37 -23.67
CA LEU A 270 8.23 -5.17 -23.46
C LEU A 270 9.14 -5.76 -24.54
N ILE A 271 8.55 -6.41 -25.54
CA ILE A 271 9.30 -7.01 -26.67
C ILE A 271 9.44 -6.04 -27.86
N GLN A 272 8.78 -4.87 -27.83
CA GLN A 272 8.92 -3.85 -28.88
C GLN A 272 9.29 -2.48 -28.30
N VAL A 273 10.53 -2.31 -27.83
CA VAL A 273 11.10 -0.98 -27.60
C VAL A 273 11.51 -0.38 -28.94
N ALA A 274 10.54 0.21 -29.64
CA ALA A 274 10.80 1.25 -30.63
C ALA A 274 11.38 2.50 -29.91
N PRO A 275 12.15 3.37 -30.59
CA PRO A 275 12.83 4.50 -29.93
C PRO A 275 11.83 5.40 -29.20
N ALA A 276 12.21 5.83 -27.99
CA ALA A 276 11.33 6.48 -27.04
C ALA A 276 10.59 7.71 -27.62
N PRO A 277 9.29 7.87 -27.31
CA PRO A 277 8.54 9.08 -27.61
C PRO A 277 8.90 10.23 -26.63
N PRO A 278 8.55 11.48 -26.98
CA PRO A 278 9.03 12.68 -26.29
C PRO A 278 8.62 12.73 -24.81
N ASP A 279 9.47 13.33 -23.96
CA ASP A 279 9.19 13.57 -22.54
C ASP A 279 7.85 14.30 -22.39
N SER A 280 6.95 13.82 -21.52
CA SER A 280 5.65 14.45 -21.26
C SER A 280 5.78 15.92 -20.80
N ILE A 281 6.91 16.28 -20.19
CA ILE A 281 7.23 17.69 -19.92
C ILE A 281 7.70 18.43 -21.17
N ALA A 282 8.42 17.78 -22.09
CA ALA A 282 8.74 18.39 -23.38
C ALA A 282 7.47 18.69 -24.20
N LEU A 283 6.51 17.77 -24.21
CA LEU A 283 5.18 18.00 -24.83
C LEU A 283 4.43 19.16 -24.16
N ALA A 284 4.47 19.25 -22.83
CA ALA A 284 3.87 20.38 -22.12
C ALA A 284 4.53 21.72 -22.49
N LEU A 285 5.87 21.74 -22.59
CA LEU A 285 6.62 22.95 -22.98
C LEU A 285 6.33 23.35 -24.42
N GLU A 286 6.24 22.39 -25.33
CA GLU A 286 5.88 22.61 -26.73
C GLU A 286 4.44 23.11 -26.86
N PHE A 287 3.50 22.47 -26.18
CA PHE A 287 2.11 22.90 -26.13
C PHE A 287 1.96 24.34 -25.60
N MET A 288 2.71 24.69 -24.54
CA MET A 288 2.73 26.05 -24.01
C MET A 288 3.26 27.05 -25.03
N LYS A 289 4.37 26.74 -25.72
CA LYS A 289 4.99 27.62 -26.73
C LYS A 289 4.09 27.84 -27.94
N ASN A 290 3.35 26.81 -28.36
CA ASN A 290 2.45 26.88 -29.51
C ASN A 290 1.16 27.66 -29.20
N ASN A 291 0.81 27.82 -27.93
CA ASN A 291 -0.46 28.42 -27.50
C ASN A 291 -0.29 29.65 -26.58
N LEU A 292 0.80 30.41 -26.73
CA LEU A 292 1.11 31.54 -25.85
C LEU A 292 0.05 32.67 -25.87
N ALA A 293 -0.63 32.88 -27.00
CA ALA A 293 -1.63 33.95 -27.17
C ALA A 293 -2.98 33.64 -26.50
N GLU A 294 -3.27 32.35 -26.28
CA GLU A 294 -4.54 31.89 -25.72
C GLU A 294 -4.56 31.99 -24.18
N PRO A 295 -5.74 32.05 -23.54
CA PRO A 295 -5.88 31.98 -22.08
C PRO A 295 -5.55 30.57 -21.56
N LEU A 296 -4.25 30.24 -21.55
CA LEU A 296 -3.77 28.92 -21.18
C LEU A 296 -3.84 28.69 -19.67
N THR A 297 -4.65 27.73 -19.26
CA THR A 297 -4.68 27.27 -17.87
C THR A 297 -3.78 26.08 -17.66
N ARG A 298 -3.31 25.92 -16.43
CA ARG A 298 -2.53 24.75 -16.02
C ARG A 298 -3.29 23.45 -16.26
N ASP A 299 -4.60 23.43 -16.00
CA ASP A 299 -5.45 22.24 -16.18
C ASP A 299 -5.58 21.82 -17.64
N GLU A 300 -5.57 22.77 -18.56
CA GLU A 300 -5.57 22.47 -20.00
C GLU A 300 -4.24 21.86 -20.43
N VAL A 301 -3.10 22.39 -19.98
CA VAL A 301 -1.79 21.82 -20.31
C VAL A 301 -1.60 20.45 -19.67
N ALA A 302 -2.06 20.28 -18.42
CA ALA A 302 -2.05 18.98 -17.76
C ALA A 302 -2.87 17.95 -18.55
N ARG A 303 -4.10 18.30 -18.96
CA ARG A 303 -4.95 17.42 -19.79
C ARG A 303 -4.37 17.13 -21.17
N ALA A 304 -3.81 18.15 -21.84
CA ALA A 304 -3.17 18.00 -23.15
C ALA A 304 -1.97 17.03 -23.12
N CYS A 305 -1.36 16.88 -21.94
CA CYS A 305 -0.24 15.96 -21.71
C CYS A 305 -0.64 14.70 -20.93
N ASN A 306 -1.94 14.43 -20.81
CA ASN A 306 -2.51 13.28 -20.08
C ASN A 306 -2.05 13.17 -18.62
N MET A 307 -1.91 14.30 -17.92
CA MET A 307 -1.51 14.36 -16.51
C MET A 307 -2.66 14.87 -15.63
N SER A 308 -2.77 14.32 -14.42
CA SER A 308 -3.62 14.89 -13.38
C SER A 308 -3.04 16.22 -12.88
N TYR A 309 -3.90 17.11 -12.36
CA TYR A 309 -3.51 18.45 -11.88
C TYR A 309 -2.38 18.43 -10.83
N GLY A 310 -2.54 17.57 -9.81
CA GLY A 310 -1.58 17.44 -8.72
C GLY A 310 -0.23 16.90 -9.21
N TYR A 311 -0.28 15.98 -10.17
CA TYR A 311 0.89 15.43 -10.85
C TYR A 311 1.64 16.49 -11.64
N PHE A 312 0.94 17.18 -12.53
CA PHE A 312 1.54 18.19 -13.36
C PHE A 312 2.30 19.23 -12.54
N SER A 313 1.68 19.79 -11.50
CA SER A 313 2.30 20.84 -10.68
C SER A 313 3.61 20.38 -10.01
N LYS A 314 3.63 19.17 -9.46
CA LYS A 314 4.79 18.62 -8.74
C LYS A 314 5.95 18.37 -9.69
N ILE A 315 5.69 17.73 -10.82
CA ILE A 315 6.75 17.27 -11.74
C ILE A 315 7.22 18.38 -12.67
N PHE A 316 6.32 19.29 -13.07
CA PHE A 316 6.69 20.48 -13.81
C PHE A 316 7.67 21.35 -13.02
N HIS A 317 7.40 21.58 -11.72
CA HIS A 317 8.32 22.34 -10.88
C HIS A 317 9.66 21.62 -10.67
N GLN A 318 9.63 20.32 -10.39
CA GLN A 318 10.84 19.52 -10.21
C GLN A 318 11.74 19.49 -11.45
N LYS A 319 11.14 19.47 -12.65
CA LYS A 319 11.87 19.36 -13.92
C LYS A 319 12.33 20.70 -14.46
N THR A 320 11.54 21.76 -14.29
CA THR A 320 11.82 23.08 -14.88
C THR A 320 12.45 24.06 -13.89
N GLY A 321 12.23 23.86 -12.58
CA GLY A 321 12.57 24.82 -11.53
C GLY A 321 11.58 25.99 -11.40
N TYR A 322 10.53 26.04 -12.23
CA TYR A 322 9.56 27.15 -12.27
C TYR A 322 8.15 26.66 -11.96
N THR A 323 7.28 27.58 -11.52
CA THR A 323 5.83 27.31 -11.53
C THR A 323 5.31 27.40 -12.97
N PHE A 324 4.15 26.79 -13.24
CA PHE A 324 3.49 26.91 -14.54
C PHE A 324 3.34 28.37 -14.98
N THR A 325 2.80 29.22 -14.10
CA THR A 325 2.53 30.63 -14.37
C THR A 325 3.81 31.42 -14.61
N ASP A 326 4.87 31.17 -13.83
CA ASP A 326 6.15 31.85 -14.03
C ASP A 326 6.80 31.44 -15.37
N LEU A 327 6.71 30.17 -15.77
CA LEU A 327 7.29 29.73 -17.03
C LEU A 327 6.48 30.21 -18.25
N LEU A 328 5.15 30.20 -18.16
CA LEU A 328 4.26 30.76 -19.18
C LEU A 328 4.57 32.25 -19.40
N ASN A 329 4.65 33.02 -18.31
CA ASN A 329 5.00 34.44 -18.38
C ASN A 329 6.39 34.65 -18.99
N LYS A 330 7.37 33.81 -18.65
CA LYS A 330 8.71 33.88 -19.25
C LYS A 330 8.66 33.73 -20.77
N PHE A 331 8.00 32.69 -21.29
CA PHE A 331 7.85 32.49 -22.73
C PHE A 331 7.11 33.64 -23.43
N ARG A 332 6.06 34.18 -22.79
CA ARG A 332 5.32 35.34 -23.33
C ARG A 332 6.18 36.61 -23.40
N ILE A 333 7.04 36.84 -22.41
CA ILE A 333 7.98 37.96 -22.42
C ILE A 333 9.07 37.75 -23.48
N GLU A 334 9.59 36.53 -23.63
CA GLU A 334 10.54 36.19 -24.70
C GLU A 334 9.93 36.47 -26.09
N LYS A 335 8.68 36.04 -26.34
CA LYS A 335 7.94 36.38 -27.57
C LYS A 335 7.74 37.89 -27.73
N ALA A 336 7.45 38.62 -26.66
CA ALA A 336 7.28 40.08 -26.72
C ALA A 336 8.57 40.79 -27.16
N CYS A 337 9.73 40.33 -26.69
CA CYS A 337 11.02 40.83 -27.13
C CYS A 337 11.24 40.60 -28.64
N THR A 338 10.94 39.41 -29.14
CA THR A 338 10.98 39.10 -30.57
C THR A 338 10.05 40.02 -31.37
N LEU A 339 8.81 40.23 -30.93
CA LEU A 339 7.88 41.13 -31.61
C LEU A 339 8.34 42.60 -31.59
N PHE A 340 8.98 43.06 -30.52
CA PHE A 340 9.57 44.40 -30.48
C PHE A 340 10.75 44.57 -31.44
N ASP A 341 11.48 43.50 -31.72
CA ASP A 341 12.62 43.49 -32.65
C ASP A 341 12.17 43.37 -34.11
N GLU A 342 11.12 42.61 -34.39
CA GLU A 342 10.73 42.23 -35.75
C GLU A 342 9.55 43.04 -36.31
N THR A 343 8.82 43.78 -35.48
CA THR A 343 7.57 44.44 -35.89
C THR A 343 7.47 45.90 -35.45
N ALA A 344 6.56 46.63 -36.09
CA ALA A 344 6.21 48.00 -35.70
C ALA A 344 5.07 48.07 -34.65
N LEU A 345 4.54 46.93 -34.20
CA LEU A 345 3.37 46.84 -33.30
C LEU A 345 3.56 47.70 -32.05
N ASN A 346 2.52 48.41 -31.63
CA ASN A 346 2.58 49.20 -30.40
C ASN A 346 2.57 48.28 -29.14
N ILE A 347 2.86 48.85 -27.97
CA ILE A 347 3.00 48.06 -26.72
C ILE A 347 1.72 47.28 -26.38
N ASN A 348 0.54 47.82 -26.68
CA ASN A 348 -0.74 47.18 -26.39
C ASN A 348 -0.99 46.00 -27.32
N GLN A 349 -0.65 46.16 -28.60
CA GLN A 349 -0.74 45.10 -29.58
C GLN A 349 0.21 43.95 -29.25
N VAL A 350 1.46 44.25 -28.88
CA VAL A 350 2.43 43.22 -28.46
C VAL A 350 1.96 42.49 -27.19
N ALA A 351 1.39 43.20 -26.23
CA ALA A 351 0.84 42.56 -25.02
C ALA A 351 -0.27 41.57 -25.37
N LEU A 352 -1.21 41.97 -26.24
CA LEU A 352 -2.32 41.13 -26.67
C LEU A 352 -1.85 39.90 -27.46
N GLU A 353 -0.93 40.07 -28.42
CA GLU A 353 -0.33 39.00 -29.22
C GLU A 353 0.46 37.97 -28.39
N CYS A 354 0.93 38.39 -27.22
CA CYS A 354 1.58 37.52 -26.25
C CYS A 354 0.61 36.90 -25.24
N GLY A 355 -0.70 37.11 -25.36
CA GLY A 355 -1.71 36.52 -24.49
C GLY A 355 -1.88 37.24 -23.14
N PHE A 356 -1.48 38.50 -23.04
CA PHE A 356 -1.81 39.36 -21.90
C PHE A 356 -3.08 40.16 -22.19
N THR A 357 -4.07 40.04 -21.31
CA THR A 357 -5.34 40.77 -21.38
C THR A 357 -5.26 42.16 -20.74
N ASP A 358 -4.26 42.40 -19.90
CA ASP A 358 -4.04 43.68 -19.21
C ASP A 358 -2.63 44.23 -19.47
N GLN A 359 -2.56 45.44 -20.02
CA GLN A 359 -1.31 46.14 -20.34
C GLN A 359 -0.51 46.49 -19.08
N SER A 360 -1.18 46.81 -17.98
CA SER A 360 -0.52 47.19 -16.72
C SER A 360 0.22 45.99 -16.13
N TYR A 361 -0.42 44.82 -16.14
CA TYR A 361 0.14 43.54 -15.73
C TYR A 361 1.28 43.13 -16.66
N PHE A 362 1.11 43.21 -17.98
CA PHE A 362 2.20 42.99 -18.93
C PHE A 362 3.44 43.85 -18.60
N SER A 363 3.25 45.15 -18.40
CA SER A 363 4.36 46.08 -18.09
C SER A 363 5.07 45.73 -16.78
N LYS A 364 4.31 45.29 -15.76
CA LYS A 364 4.85 44.82 -14.48
C LYS A 364 5.66 43.53 -14.65
N VAL A 365 5.13 42.55 -15.38
CA VAL A 365 5.81 41.27 -15.66
C VAL A 365 7.07 41.51 -16.50
N PHE A 366 6.98 42.30 -17.57
CA PHE A 366 8.13 42.64 -18.42
C PHE A 366 9.27 43.27 -17.60
N ARG A 367 8.94 44.23 -16.73
CA ARG A 367 9.93 44.88 -15.86
C ARG A 367 10.54 43.91 -14.85
N ARG A 368 9.78 42.93 -14.36
CA ARG A 368 10.29 41.86 -13.47
C ARG A 368 11.38 41.03 -14.15
N TYR A 369 11.21 40.71 -15.44
CA TYR A 369 12.18 39.87 -16.18
C TYR A 369 13.37 40.67 -16.75
N HIS A 370 13.17 41.91 -17.23
CA HIS A 370 14.19 42.69 -17.94
C HIS A 370 14.72 43.92 -17.19
N GLY A 371 14.17 44.25 -16.02
CA GLY A 371 14.57 45.41 -15.21
C GLY A 371 14.14 46.79 -15.76
N VAL A 372 13.65 46.85 -17.00
CA VAL A 372 13.20 48.08 -17.68
C VAL A 372 11.75 47.97 -18.14
N SER A 373 11.09 49.09 -18.42
CA SER A 373 9.74 49.07 -19.00
C SER A 373 9.77 48.60 -20.47
N PRO A 374 8.66 48.04 -21.02
CA PRO A 374 8.59 47.67 -22.43
C PRO A 374 8.95 48.83 -23.38
N MET A 375 8.50 50.04 -23.06
CA MET A 375 8.84 51.24 -23.82
C MET A 375 10.34 51.57 -23.75
N GLY A 376 10.94 51.44 -22.56
CA GLY A 376 12.38 51.65 -22.37
C GLY A 376 13.21 50.61 -23.13
N TYR A 377 12.76 49.35 -23.16
CA TYR A 377 13.37 48.28 -23.94
C TYR A 377 13.37 48.60 -25.44
N ARG A 378 12.20 48.99 -25.99
CA ARG A 378 12.06 49.34 -27.41
C ARG A 378 12.90 50.55 -27.82
N ARG A 379 12.91 51.62 -27.00
CA ARG A 379 13.73 52.83 -27.26
C ARG A 379 15.22 52.52 -27.29
N ARG A 380 15.70 51.64 -26.39
CA ARG A 380 17.10 51.25 -26.33
C ARG A 380 17.55 50.44 -27.55
N LYS A 381 16.64 49.68 -28.16
CA LYS A 381 16.88 48.91 -29.39
C LYS A 381 16.77 49.76 -30.66
N ALA A 382 15.80 50.68 -30.74
CA ALA A 382 15.62 51.56 -31.91
C ALA A 382 16.67 52.68 -32.05
N GLY A 383 17.49 52.91 -31.02
CA GLY A 383 18.60 53.87 -31.03
C GLY A 383 19.98 53.26 -31.30
N ARG A 384 20.03 51.99 -31.72
CA ARG A 384 21.17 51.29 -32.31
C ARG A 384 20.80 50.90 -33.73
#